data_AF-A0A5C1E3U1-F1
#
_entry.id   AF-A0A5C1E3U1-F1
#
_cell.length_a   1.000
_cell.length_b   1.000
_cell.length_c   1.000
_cell.angle_alpha   90.00
_cell.angle_beta   90.00
_cell.angle_gamma   90.00
#
_symmetry.space_group_name_H-M   'P 1'
#
loop_
_entity.id
_entity.type
_entity.pdbx_description
1 polymer ?
#
loop_
_entity_poly.entity_id
_entity_poly.type
_entity_poly.pdbx_seq_one_letter_code
_entity_poly.pdbx_strand_id
1 'polypeptide(L)'
;MSQATAPARPLPSPRDGHKLAVPLALAYVALVIYASLHPFSGWTDRGLPPLAFLHAAWPRYWTGFDVAINVAAYVPLGLLLTLALDRLPTRVLPAVLAVLLASGLSLGVEVLQNWLPTRVPSNVDWATNSLGGLVGALIGLLTGPHWLIALARFRNRLLAPVPHAEIGLTLLLVWCVTQLSPEYTLFATGDLRAFLPLPPGLPFDVPLFRVLESVITGLNLVAVGLFARTLFGGPRLPWWGGPVAVVLFLACGLLARSLATVLFLSPDEAFAWATPGALEGLEWGSIALCVLIWLPPVPRAILAAFLLMAAVALVNITPENPYSPVALNIWRQGHFLNFNGLTRLAGGLWPFIAVPFLMVAGRKL
;
A
#
# COMPACT_ATOMS: atom_id res chain seq x y z
N MET A 1 16.16 -49.43 10.21
CA MET A 1 15.11 -48.40 10.04
C MET A 1 15.64 -47.38 9.04
N SER A 2 15.13 -47.42 7.81
CA SER A 2 15.54 -46.52 6.73
C SER A 2 15.00 -45.12 7.02
N GLN A 3 15.88 -44.16 7.31
CA GLN A 3 15.52 -42.74 7.34
C GLN A 3 15.21 -42.33 5.91
N ALA A 4 13.93 -42.27 5.56
CA ALA A 4 13.49 -41.62 4.33
C ALA A 4 13.88 -40.14 4.42
N THR A 5 15.02 -39.78 3.82
CA THR A 5 15.41 -38.39 3.60
C THR A 5 14.28 -37.71 2.86
N ALA A 6 13.60 -36.76 3.51
CA ALA A 6 12.58 -35.95 2.88
C ALA A 6 13.14 -35.38 1.56
N PRO A 7 12.40 -35.48 0.44
CA PRO A 7 12.93 -35.05 -0.86
C PRO A 7 13.37 -33.59 -0.77
N ALA A 8 14.60 -33.33 -1.22
CA ALA A 8 15.15 -31.97 -1.27
C ALA A 8 14.19 -31.09 -2.08
N ARG A 9 13.60 -30.07 -1.43
CA ARG A 9 12.65 -29.17 -2.10
C ARG A 9 13.38 -28.41 -3.22
N PRO A 10 12.70 -28.19 -4.37
CA PRO A 10 13.31 -27.57 -5.54
C PRO A 10 13.85 -26.18 -5.23
N LEU A 11 14.95 -25.83 -5.92
CA LEU A 11 15.58 -24.51 -5.82
C LEU A 11 14.59 -23.40 -6.24
N PRO A 12 14.71 -22.18 -5.67
CA PRO A 12 13.86 -21.05 -6.04
C PRO A 12 13.91 -20.82 -7.56
N SER A 13 12.75 -20.80 -8.19
CA SER A 13 12.66 -20.59 -9.64
C SER A 13 12.30 -19.14 -9.96
N PRO A 14 12.75 -18.58 -11.11
CA PRO A 14 12.29 -17.27 -11.58
C PRO A 14 10.76 -17.16 -11.69
N ARG A 15 10.08 -18.30 -11.94
CA ARG A 15 8.61 -18.38 -11.98
C ARG A 15 7.95 -17.97 -10.68
N ASP A 16 8.58 -18.20 -9.53
CA ASP A 16 8.05 -17.79 -8.22
C ASP A 16 8.27 -16.31 -7.94
N GLY A 17 9.38 -15.72 -8.41
CA GLY A 17 9.63 -14.28 -8.33
C GLY A 17 8.59 -13.49 -9.13
N HIS A 18 8.24 -13.99 -10.31
CA HIS A 18 7.20 -13.40 -11.16
C HIS A 18 5.83 -13.33 -10.46
N LYS A 19 5.47 -14.30 -9.60
CA LYS A 19 4.19 -14.27 -8.88
C LYS A 19 4.08 -13.06 -7.95
N LEU A 20 5.21 -12.55 -7.47
CA LEU A 20 5.28 -11.35 -6.64
C LEU A 20 5.36 -10.07 -7.47
N ALA A 21 6.06 -10.10 -8.61
CA ALA A 21 6.17 -8.94 -9.49
C ALA A 21 4.82 -8.45 -10.03
N VAL A 22 3.92 -9.37 -10.41
CA VAL A 22 2.61 -9.02 -11.01
C VAL A 22 1.72 -8.19 -10.06
N PRO A 23 1.37 -8.65 -8.84
CA PRO A 23 0.50 -7.86 -7.96
C PRO A 23 1.16 -6.55 -7.52
N LEU A 24 2.49 -6.52 -7.38
CA LEU A 24 3.23 -5.27 -7.12
C LEU A 24 3.14 -4.29 -8.28
N ALA A 25 3.29 -4.75 -9.52
CA ALA A 25 3.15 -3.93 -10.72
C ALA A 25 1.73 -3.35 -10.82
N LEU A 26 0.70 -4.17 -10.59
CA LEU A 26 -0.70 -3.72 -10.61
C LEU A 26 -0.98 -2.70 -9.50
N ALA A 27 -0.49 -2.94 -8.28
CA ALA A 27 -0.62 -1.97 -7.19
C ALA A 27 0.08 -0.64 -7.53
N TYR A 28 1.25 -0.70 -8.18
CA TYR A 28 1.98 0.49 -8.61
C TYR A 28 1.28 1.24 -9.76
N VAL A 29 0.65 0.52 -10.71
CA VAL A 29 -0.20 1.14 -11.74
C VAL A 29 -1.38 1.87 -11.10
N ALA A 30 -2.08 1.23 -10.15
CA ALA A 30 -3.18 1.86 -9.43
C ALA A 30 -2.73 3.10 -8.65
N LEU A 31 -1.55 3.04 -8.03
CA LEU A 31 -0.90 4.17 -7.36
C LEU A 31 -0.68 5.34 -8.31
N VAL A 32 -0.10 5.09 -9.49
CA VAL A 32 0.17 6.13 -10.51
C VAL A 32 -1.13 6.77 -11.00
N ILE A 33 -2.14 5.96 -11.35
CA ILE A 33 -3.44 6.47 -11.81
C ILE A 33 -4.07 7.37 -10.73
N TYR A 34 -4.05 6.90 -9.48
CA TYR A 34 -4.62 7.65 -8.37
C TYR A 34 -3.89 8.98 -8.14
N ALA A 35 -2.56 8.94 -8.03
CA ALA A 35 -1.75 10.12 -7.75
C ALA A 35 -1.94 11.21 -8.81
N SER A 36 -2.11 10.81 -10.07
CA SER A 36 -2.24 11.74 -11.20
C SER A 36 -3.66 12.29 -11.41
N LEU A 37 -4.71 11.54 -11.02
CA LEU A 37 -6.10 11.92 -11.25
C LEU A 37 -6.85 12.41 -10.00
N HIS A 38 -6.24 12.29 -8.81
CA HIS A 38 -6.76 12.90 -7.59
C HIS A 38 -6.95 14.42 -7.78
N PRO A 39 -8.09 15.02 -7.36
CA PRO A 39 -9.12 14.49 -6.46
C PRO A 39 -10.29 13.72 -7.08
N PHE A 40 -10.26 13.40 -8.38
CA PHE A 40 -11.38 12.77 -9.09
C PHE A 40 -12.70 13.56 -9.02
N SER A 41 -12.64 14.88 -8.82
CA SER A 41 -13.82 15.74 -8.66
C SER A 41 -13.78 16.94 -9.58
N GLY A 42 -14.95 17.49 -9.90
CA GLY A 42 -15.07 18.71 -10.69
C GLY A 42 -14.70 18.52 -12.16
N TRP A 43 -14.93 17.33 -12.72
CA TRP A 43 -14.63 17.06 -14.13
C TRP A 43 -15.44 18.00 -15.04
N THR A 44 -14.76 18.70 -15.95
CA THR A 44 -15.40 19.64 -16.89
C THR A 44 -14.79 19.50 -18.28
N ASP A 45 -15.62 19.51 -19.31
CA ASP A 45 -15.13 19.61 -20.68
C ASP A 45 -14.72 21.05 -21.00
N ARG A 46 -13.47 21.22 -21.44
CA ARG A 46 -12.88 22.50 -21.85
C ARG A 46 -12.99 22.73 -23.37
N GLY A 47 -13.52 21.76 -24.13
CA GLY A 47 -13.66 21.83 -25.58
C GLY A 47 -12.34 21.72 -26.35
N LEU A 48 -11.26 21.28 -25.68
CA LEU A 48 -9.95 21.09 -26.29
C LEU A 48 -9.84 19.68 -26.88
N PRO A 49 -9.23 19.50 -28.07
CA PRO A 49 -8.93 18.18 -28.58
C PRO A 49 -8.07 17.39 -27.59
N PRO A 50 -8.38 16.10 -27.29
CA PRO A 50 -7.71 15.35 -26.21
C PRO A 50 -6.18 15.22 -26.33
N LEU A 51 -5.65 15.30 -27.55
CA LEU A 51 -4.22 15.17 -27.85
C LEU A 51 -3.55 16.52 -28.16
N ALA A 52 -4.24 17.65 -28.00
CA ALA A 52 -3.70 18.97 -28.34
C ALA A 52 -2.40 19.29 -27.58
N PHE A 53 -2.27 18.80 -26.35
CA PHE A 53 -1.10 19.02 -25.50
C PHE A 53 0.20 18.44 -26.07
N LEU A 54 0.13 17.43 -26.95
CA LEU A 54 1.32 16.84 -27.59
C LEU A 54 2.10 17.87 -28.40
N HIS A 55 1.39 18.84 -28.99
CA HIS A 55 1.95 19.92 -29.80
C HIS A 55 2.02 21.26 -29.06
N ALA A 56 1.68 21.28 -27.78
CA ALA A 56 1.75 22.50 -26.99
C ALA A 56 3.20 22.95 -26.78
N ALA A 57 3.39 24.26 -26.64
CA ALA A 57 4.67 24.82 -26.26
C ALA A 57 5.07 24.32 -24.87
N TRP A 58 6.38 24.26 -24.63
CA TRP A 58 6.94 23.84 -23.34
C TRP A 58 6.36 24.70 -22.20
N PRO A 59 5.96 24.10 -21.06
CA PRO A 59 5.42 24.83 -19.92
C PRO A 59 6.38 25.93 -19.45
N ARG A 60 5.87 27.14 -19.18
CA ARG A 60 6.73 28.29 -18.82
C ARG A 60 7.40 28.14 -17.45
N TYR A 61 6.79 27.36 -16.56
CA TYR A 61 7.26 27.10 -15.20
C TYR A 61 7.53 25.60 -15.05
N TRP A 62 8.78 25.20 -15.28
CA TRP A 62 9.25 23.84 -15.03
C TRP A 62 10.58 23.93 -14.31
N THR A 63 10.80 23.03 -13.35
CA THR A 63 12.08 22.91 -12.67
C THR A 63 12.74 21.58 -13.04
N GLY A 64 14.07 21.52 -12.95
CA GLY A 64 14.79 20.25 -13.10
C GLY A 64 14.36 19.21 -12.05
N PHE A 65 13.84 19.67 -10.91
CA PHE A 65 13.28 18.82 -9.86
C PHE A 65 12.00 18.12 -10.31
N ASP A 66 11.08 18.83 -10.99
CA ASP A 66 9.84 18.24 -11.54
C ASP A 66 10.16 17.12 -12.53
N VAL A 67 11.11 17.38 -13.42
CA VAL A 67 11.62 16.39 -14.38
C VAL A 67 12.20 15.17 -13.66
N ALA A 68 13.04 15.39 -12.66
CA ALA A 68 13.67 14.30 -11.91
C ALA A 68 12.65 13.44 -11.16
N ILE A 69 11.62 14.04 -10.56
CA ILE A 69 10.56 13.33 -9.86
C ILE A 69 9.70 12.50 -10.82
N ASN A 70 9.30 13.06 -11.96
CA ASN A 70 8.51 12.33 -12.96
C ASN A 70 9.25 11.09 -13.47
N VAL A 71 10.54 11.25 -13.81
CA VAL A 71 11.40 10.12 -14.18
C VAL A 71 11.47 9.11 -13.03
N ALA A 72 11.83 9.56 -11.83
CA ALA A 72 11.99 8.68 -10.67
C ALA A 72 10.70 7.93 -10.30
N ALA A 73 9.53 8.56 -10.45
CA ALA A 73 8.23 7.95 -10.17
C ALA A 73 7.88 6.82 -11.16
N TYR A 74 8.34 6.90 -12.41
CA TYR A 74 8.07 5.86 -13.42
C TYR A 74 9.16 4.78 -13.53
N VAL A 75 10.35 4.98 -12.95
CA VAL A 75 11.40 3.93 -12.90
C VAL A 75 10.91 2.63 -12.25
N PRO A 76 10.28 2.64 -11.05
CA PRO A 76 9.78 1.40 -10.45
C PRO A 76 8.70 0.74 -11.31
N LEU A 77 7.85 1.53 -11.99
CA LEU A 77 6.83 0.99 -12.89
C LEU A 77 7.46 0.22 -14.05
N GLY A 78 8.42 0.80 -14.76
CA GLY A 78 9.11 0.14 -15.87
C GLY A 78 9.83 -1.14 -15.44
N LEU A 79 10.47 -1.12 -14.27
CA LEU A 79 11.11 -2.30 -13.69
C LEU A 79 10.09 -3.39 -13.38
N LEU A 80 9.06 -3.07 -12.60
CA LEU A 80 8.05 -4.03 -12.15
C LEU A 80 7.29 -4.65 -13.32
N LEU A 81 6.92 -3.84 -14.33
CA LEU A 81 6.27 -4.34 -15.56
C LEU A 81 7.19 -5.30 -16.32
N THR A 82 8.49 -4.98 -16.42
CA THR A 82 9.46 -5.87 -17.09
C THR A 82 9.55 -7.22 -16.36
N LEU A 83 9.64 -7.21 -15.03
CA LEU A 83 9.66 -8.44 -14.22
C LEU A 83 8.35 -9.22 -14.28
N ALA A 84 7.21 -8.51 -14.35
CA ALA A 84 5.89 -9.10 -14.45
C ALA A 84 5.60 -9.71 -15.84
N LEU A 85 6.36 -9.31 -16.87
CA LEU A 85 6.24 -9.81 -18.24
C LEU A 85 7.37 -10.77 -18.65
N ASP A 86 8.28 -11.13 -17.73
CA ASP A 86 9.49 -11.92 -18.01
C ASP A 86 9.22 -13.33 -18.60
N ARG A 87 7.97 -13.79 -18.61
CA ARG A 87 7.56 -15.07 -19.22
C ARG A 87 7.39 -15.03 -20.74
N LEU A 88 7.51 -13.85 -21.35
CA LEU A 88 7.40 -13.70 -22.79
C LEU A 88 8.59 -14.34 -23.53
N PRO A 89 8.41 -14.75 -24.80
CA PRO A 89 9.33 -15.67 -25.48
C PRO A 89 10.72 -15.11 -25.77
N THR A 90 10.92 -13.79 -25.72
CA THR A 90 12.23 -13.17 -25.97
C THR A 90 12.69 -12.35 -24.77
N ARG A 91 14.00 -12.22 -24.60
CA ARG A 91 14.59 -11.46 -23.49
C ARG A 91 14.23 -9.97 -23.52
N VAL A 92 14.05 -9.40 -24.71
CA VAL A 92 13.86 -7.94 -24.90
C VAL A 92 12.38 -7.56 -24.91
N LEU A 93 11.49 -8.46 -25.34
CA LEU A 93 10.06 -8.19 -25.46
C LEU A 93 9.39 -7.71 -24.15
N PRO A 94 9.67 -8.30 -22.96
CA PRO A 94 9.15 -7.78 -21.68
C PRO A 94 9.49 -6.31 -21.45
N ALA A 95 10.74 -5.93 -21.71
CA ALA A 95 11.21 -4.56 -21.52
C ALA A 95 10.55 -3.60 -22.52
N VAL A 96 10.46 -3.99 -23.80
CA VAL A 96 9.76 -3.18 -24.83
C VAL A 96 8.30 -2.95 -24.46
N LEU A 97 7.58 -4.03 -24.08
CA LEU A 97 6.19 -3.89 -23.66
C LEU A 97 6.05 -3.08 -22.37
N ALA A 98 6.98 -3.21 -21.42
CA ALA A 98 6.98 -2.39 -20.21
C ALA A 98 7.11 -0.89 -20.52
N VAL A 99 7.97 -0.51 -21.46
CA VAL A 99 8.09 0.89 -21.91
C VAL A 99 6.81 1.36 -22.57
N LEU A 100 6.23 0.56 -23.48
CA LEU A 100 4.99 0.91 -24.17
C LEU A 100 3.81 1.04 -23.19
N LEU A 101 3.70 0.14 -22.21
CA LEU A 101 2.66 0.19 -21.19
C LEU A 101 2.83 1.37 -20.24
N ALA A 102 4.07 1.67 -19.79
CA ALA A 102 4.35 2.82 -18.94
C ALA A 102 4.08 4.15 -19.68
N SER A 103 4.56 4.27 -20.92
CA SER A 103 4.32 5.46 -21.75
C SER A 103 2.85 5.61 -22.10
N GLY A 104 2.17 4.52 -22.47
CA GLY A 104 0.73 4.50 -22.76
C GLY A 104 -0.13 4.83 -21.55
N LEU A 105 0.25 4.35 -20.35
CA LEU A 105 -0.39 4.74 -19.09
C LEU A 105 -0.23 6.25 -18.86
N SER A 106 0.98 6.78 -18.98
CA SER A 106 1.21 8.22 -18.84
C SER A 106 0.39 9.01 -19.86
N LEU A 107 0.40 8.61 -21.14
CA LEU A 107 -0.39 9.26 -22.18
C LEU A 107 -1.88 9.25 -21.85
N GLY A 108 -2.43 8.11 -21.43
CA GLY A 108 -3.83 7.99 -21.03
C GLY A 108 -4.18 8.89 -19.84
N VAL A 109 -3.29 8.99 -18.85
CA VAL A 109 -3.43 9.90 -17.71
C VAL A 109 -3.44 11.37 -18.18
N GLU A 110 -2.47 11.80 -18.99
CA GLU A 110 -2.42 13.16 -19.54
C GLU A 110 -3.68 13.49 -20.34
N VAL A 111 -4.17 12.53 -21.14
CA VAL A 111 -5.43 12.68 -21.88
C VAL A 111 -6.59 12.92 -20.92
N LEU A 112 -6.73 12.10 -19.87
CA LEU A 112 -7.81 12.25 -18.89
C LEU A 112 -7.73 13.58 -18.12
N GLN A 113 -6.52 14.10 -17.90
CA GLN A 113 -6.33 15.39 -17.23
C GLN A 113 -6.88 16.58 -18.02
N ASN A 114 -7.20 16.45 -19.32
CA ASN A 114 -7.91 17.52 -20.06
C ASN A 114 -9.23 17.91 -19.39
N TRP A 115 -9.91 16.94 -18.78
CA TRP A 115 -11.19 17.14 -18.12
C TRP A 115 -11.07 17.46 -16.63
N LEU A 116 -9.85 17.51 -16.07
CA LEU A 116 -9.65 17.76 -14.65
C LEU A 116 -9.16 19.21 -14.44
N PRO A 117 -9.96 20.11 -13.84
CA PRO A 117 -9.61 21.53 -13.80
C PRO A 117 -8.31 21.86 -13.06
N THR A 118 -7.98 21.03 -12.08
CA THR A 118 -6.79 21.16 -11.23
C THR A 118 -5.50 20.67 -11.89
N ARG A 119 -5.58 20.15 -13.13
CA ARG A 119 -4.44 19.65 -13.90
C ARG A 119 -4.31 20.34 -15.24
N VAL A 120 -3.08 20.34 -15.73
CA VAL A 120 -2.72 20.82 -17.06
C VAL A 120 -1.94 19.69 -17.73
N PRO A 121 -2.51 19.05 -18.77
CA PRO A 121 -1.80 18.02 -19.53
C PRO A 121 -0.51 18.56 -20.14
N SER A 122 0.54 17.74 -20.16
CA SER A 122 1.89 18.17 -20.51
C SER A 122 2.63 17.12 -21.36
N ASN A 123 3.16 17.57 -22.50
CA ASN A 123 4.04 16.74 -23.33
C ASN A 123 5.38 16.45 -22.64
N VAL A 124 5.84 17.36 -21.78
CA VAL A 124 7.05 17.19 -20.97
C VAL A 124 6.83 16.11 -19.91
N ASP A 125 5.66 16.08 -19.27
CA ASP A 125 5.36 15.05 -18.27
C ASP A 125 5.25 13.68 -18.92
N TRP A 126 4.57 13.58 -20.06
CA TRP A 126 4.55 12.34 -20.85
C TRP A 126 5.97 11.87 -21.24
N ALA A 127 6.83 12.77 -21.72
CA ALA A 127 8.20 12.43 -22.13
C ALA A 127 9.06 11.97 -20.94
N THR A 128 8.98 12.68 -19.81
CA THR A 128 9.78 12.38 -18.60
C THR A 128 9.30 11.10 -17.90
N ASN A 129 7.99 10.87 -17.82
CA ASN A 129 7.42 9.60 -17.35
C ASN A 129 7.81 8.42 -18.26
N SER A 130 7.77 8.62 -19.58
CA SER A 130 8.21 7.62 -20.55
C SER A 130 9.70 7.30 -20.42
N LEU A 131 10.54 8.30 -20.16
CA LEU A 131 11.97 8.13 -19.87
C LEU A 131 12.18 7.34 -18.57
N GLY A 132 11.42 7.63 -17.51
CA GLY A 132 11.43 6.83 -16.29
C GLY A 132 11.08 5.37 -16.54
N GLY A 133 10.01 5.12 -17.31
CA GLY A 133 9.60 3.78 -17.73
C GLY A 133 10.69 3.05 -18.52
N LEU A 134 11.38 3.75 -19.44
CA LEU A 134 12.52 3.23 -20.18
C LEU A 134 13.68 2.85 -19.27
N VAL A 135 14.10 3.74 -18.37
CA VAL A 135 15.19 3.48 -17.42
C VAL A 135 14.85 2.27 -16.54
N GLY A 136 13.64 2.21 -16.00
CA GLY A 136 13.15 1.06 -15.24
C GLY A 136 13.18 -0.24 -16.03
N ALA A 137 12.73 -0.21 -17.28
CA ALA A 137 12.72 -1.37 -18.15
C ALA A 137 14.13 -1.85 -18.53
N LEU A 138 15.07 -0.93 -18.74
CA LEU A 138 16.48 -1.26 -18.96
C LEU A 138 17.09 -1.92 -17.72
N ILE A 139 16.83 -1.40 -16.53
CA ILE A 139 17.24 -2.05 -15.27
C ILE A 139 16.66 -3.46 -15.21
N GLY A 140 15.38 -3.63 -15.52
CA GLY A 140 14.71 -4.94 -15.58
C GLY A 140 15.33 -5.89 -16.60
N LEU A 141 15.67 -5.41 -17.80
CA LEU A 141 16.29 -6.21 -18.86
C LEU A 141 17.70 -6.70 -18.47
N LEU A 142 18.47 -5.84 -17.83
CA LEU A 142 19.85 -6.10 -17.45
C LEU A 142 19.95 -6.96 -16.18
N THR A 143 19.07 -6.73 -15.22
CA THR A 143 19.16 -7.31 -13.86
C THR A 143 17.98 -8.22 -13.48
N GLY A 144 17.02 -8.41 -14.38
CA GLY A 144 15.76 -9.12 -14.13
C GLY A 144 15.91 -10.50 -13.52
N PRO A 145 16.76 -11.39 -14.06
CA PRO A 145 17.00 -12.70 -13.47
C PRO A 145 17.48 -12.63 -12.01
N HIS A 146 18.33 -11.66 -11.67
CA HIS A 146 18.80 -11.47 -10.29
C HIS A 146 17.66 -11.04 -9.37
N TRP A 147 16.84 -10.07 -9.79
CA TRP A 147 15.67 -9.64 -9.04
C TRP A 147 14.65 -10.76 -8.86
N LEU A 148 14.33 -11.52 -9.92
CA LEU A 148 13.37 -12.62 -9.84
C LEU A 148 13.85 -13.74 -8.92
N ILE A 149 15.14 -14.08 -8.95
CA ILE A 149 15.71 -15.04 -8.01
C ILE A 149 15.68 -14.49 -6.58
N ALA A 150 16.01 -13.21 -6.37
CA ALA A 150 15.95 -12.57 -5.06
C ALA A 150 14.53 -12.56 -4.49
N LEU A 151 13.54 -12.16 -5.30
CA LEU A 151 12.12 -12.18 -4.94
C LEU A 151 11.64 -13.62 -4.67
N ALA A 152 12.04 -14.60 -5.48
CA ALA A 152 11.72 -16.01 -5.24
C ALA A 152 12.31 -16.53 -3.93
N ARG A 153 13.57 -16.17 -3.61
CA ARG A 153 14.22 -16.51 -2.34
C ARG A 153 13.52 -15.86 -1.16
N PHE A 154 13.21 -14.57 -1.25
CA PHE A 154 12.49 -13.82 -0.24
C PHE A 154 11.12 -14.47 0.04
N ARG A 155 10.32 -14.66 -1.02
CA ARG A 155 9.03 -15.33 -0.98
C ARG A 155 9.13 -16.71 -0.32
N ASN A 156 10.03 -17.57 -0.81
CA ASN A 156 10.14 -18.95 -0.34
C ASN A 156 10.76 -19.07 1.07
N ARG A 157 11.33 -17.99 1.62
CA ARG A 157 11.86 -17.93 2.98
C ARG A 157 10.83 -17.37 3.95
N LEU A 158 10.21 -16.24 3.61
CA LEU A 158 9.32 -15.50 4.50
C LEU A 158 7.88 -16.01 4.43
N LEU A 159 7.36 -16.26 3.22
CA LEU A 159 5.95 -16.53 3.00
C LEU A 159 5.62 -18.01 3.21
N ALA A 160 4.57 -18.26 3.99
CA ALA A 160 3.92 -19.56 4.11
C ALA A 160 3.38 -20.00 2.73
N PRO A 161 3.24 -21.32 2.49
CA PRO A 161 2.73 -21.86 1.22
C PRO A 161 1.21 -21.67 1.09
N VAL A 162 0.74 -20.43 1.24
CA VAL A 162 -0.66 -20.03 1.13
C VAL A 162 -0.97 -19.71 -0.34
N PRO A 163 -2.14 -20.09 -0.86
CA PRO A 163 -2.57 -19.66 -2.18
C PRO A 163 -2.55 -18.14 -2.30
N HIS A 164 -1.92 -17.64 -3.36
CA HIS A 164 -1.81 -16.20 -3.64
C HIS A 164 -1.20 -15.36 -2.50
N ALA A 165 -0.27 -15.92 -1.71
CA ALA A 165 0.42 -15.21 -0.63
C ALA A 165 1.03 -13.86 -1.06
N GLU A 166 1.35 -13.71 -2.34
CA GLU A 166 1.88 -12.51 -2.96
C GLU A 166 0.87 -11.36 -3.00
N ILE A 167 -0.42 -11.68 -3.20
CA ILE A 167 -1.53 -10.72 -3.09
C ILE A 167 -1.63 -10.25 -1.63
N GLY A 168 -1.63 -11.20 -0.68
CA GLY A 168 -1.65 -10.88 0.75
C GLY A 168 -0.49 -9.97 1.16
N LEU A 169 0.72 -10.25 0.68
CA LEU A 169 1.89 -9.42 0.97
C LEU A 169 1.73 -8.02 0.36
N THR A 170 1.21 -7.93 -0.86
CA THR A 170 0.91 -6.64 -1.50
C THR A 170 -0.11 -5.85 -0.69
N LEU A 171 -1.14 -6.50 -0.15
CA LEU A 171 -2.10 -5.86 0.75
C LEU A 171 -1.43 -5.36 2.04
N LEU A 172 -0.54 -6.13 2.66
CA LEU A 172 0.22 -5.64 3.83
C LEU A 172 1.12 -4.45 3.50
N LEU A 173 1.71 -4.40 2.30
CA LEU A 173 2.48 -3.23 1.85
C LEU A 173 1.57 -2.02 1.63
N VAL A 174 0.38 -2.20 1.05
CA VAL A 174 -0.62 -1.14 0.94
C VAL A 174 -1.04 -0.65 2.33
N TRP A 175 -1.18 -1.54 3.32
CA TRP A 175 -1.46 -1.15 4.71
C TRP A 175 -0.34 -0.29 5.31
N CYS A 176 0.93 -0.54 5.01
CA CYS A 176 2.02 0.35 5.44
C CYS A 176 1.86 1.76 4.84
N VAL A 177 1.36 1.87 3.60
CA VAL A 177 1.07 3.17 2.97
C VAL A 177 -0.05 3.90 3.71
N THR A 178 -1.06 3.20 4.23
CA THR A 178 -2.13 3.85 5.02
C THR A 178 -1.63 4.46 6.33
N GLN A 179 -0.49 3.99 6.84
CA GLN A 179 0.14 4.58 8.04
C GLN A 179 0.78 5.95 7.78
N LEU A 180 0.91 6.35 6.52
CA LEU A 180 1.46 7.65 6.14
C LEU A 180 0.44 8.80 6.28
N SER A 181 -0.83 8.51 6.57
CA SER A 181 -1.80 9.54 7.00
C SER A 181 -1.72 9.74 8.51
N PRO A 182 -1.39 10.94 9.03
CA PRO A 182 -1.39 11.23 10.46
C PRO A 182 -2.79 11.46 11.04
N GLU A 183 -3.83 11.54 10.20
CA GLU A 183 -5.18 11.97 10.58
C GLU A 183 -5.99 10.88 11.31
N TYR A 184 -5.70 9.62 11.02
CA TYR A 184 -6.44 8.49 11.58
C TYR A 184 -5.88 8.06 12.93
N THR A 185 -6.74 7.56 13.80
CA THR A 185 -6.33 6.78 14.98
C THR A 185 -5.29 5.73 14.59
N LEU A 186 -4.33 5.45 15.47
CA LEU A 186 -3.21 4.56 15.18
C LEU A 186 -3.69 3.18 14.68
N PHE A 187 -3.15 2.76 13.54
CA PHE A 187 -3.51 1.54 12.79
C PHE A 187 -4.95 1.45 12.27
N ALA A 188 -5.78 2.46 12.52
CA ALA A 188 -7.17 2.46 12.07
C ALA A 188 -7.24 2.45 10.53
N THR A 189 -8.12 1.61 10.01
CA THR A 189 -8.47 1.53 8.59
C THR A 189 -9.98 1.33 8.46
N GLY A 190 -10.50 1.57 7.27
CA GLY A 190 -11.93 1.41 6.96
C GLY A 190 -12.78 2.61 7.32
N ASP A 191 -12.20 3.80 7.47
CA ASP A 191 -12.98 5.02 7.63
C ASP A 191 -13.74 5.33 6.33
N LEU A 192 -15.06 5.12 6.34
CA LEU A 192 -15.93 5.33 5.20
C LEU A 192 -16.48 6.75 5.12
N ARG A 193 -16.27 7.59 6.14
CA ARG A 193 -16.79 8.97 6.20
C ARG A 193 -16.24 9.85 5.08
N ALA A 194 -15.08 9.49 4.53
CA ALA A 194 -14.51 10.14 3.37
C ALA A 194 -15.28 9.87 2.06
N PHE A 195 -16.09 8.81 1.99
CA PHE A 195 -16.86 8.41 0.80
C PHE A 195 -18.36 8.55 0.98
N LEU A 196 -18.83 8.38 2.20
CA LEU A 196 -20.24 8.39 2.56
C LEU A 196 -20.47 9.47 3.62
N PRO A 197 -21.48 10.34 3.48
CA PRO A 197 -21.81 11.35 4.47
C PRO A 197 -22.47 10.72 5.70
N LEU A 198 -21.69 9.97 6.47
CA LEU A 198 -22.14 9.27 7.67
C LEU A 198 -22.06 10.22 8.88
N PRO A 199 -23.19 10.51 9.57
CA PRO A 199 -23.13 11.26 10.81
C PRO A 199 -22.40 10.45 11.88
N PRO A 200 -21.71 11.09 12.86
CA PRO A 200 -21.11 10.38 13.97
C PRO A 200 -22.20 9.65 14.76
N GLY A 201 -21.98 8.36 15.02
CA GLY A 201 -22.95 7.51 15.73
C GLY A 201 -22.97 7.76 17.24
N LEU A 202 -21.93 8.39 17.78
CA LEU A 202 -21.79 8.73 19.20
C LEU A 202 -21.40 10.21 19.39
N PRO A 203 -21.85 10.86 20.47
CA PRO A 203 -21.40 12.21 20.81
C PRO A 203 -19.91 12.21 21.18
N PHE A 204 -19.23 13.33 20.91
CA PHE A 204 -17.85 13.51 21.36
C PHE A 204 -17.79 13.70 22.87
N ASP A 205 -17.12 12.78 23.54
CA ASP A 205 -16.78 12.83 24.97
C ASP A 205 -15.33 12.33 25.12
N VAL A 206 -14.51 13.04 25.90
CA VAL A 206 -13.06 12.80 25.96
C VAL A 206 -12.73 11.43 26.59
N PRO A 207 -13.29 11.06 27.77
CA PRO A 207 -13.14 9.72 28.31
C PRO A 207 -13.59 8.61 27.36
N LEU A 208 -14.77 8.74 26.75
CA LEU A 208 -15.28 7.76 25.80
C LEU A 208 -14.38 7.64 24.57
N PHE A 209 -13.90 8.76 24.03
CA PHE A 209 -13.01 8.79 22.86
C PHE A 209 -11.70 8.05 23.16
N ARG A 210 -11.08 8.24 24.33
CA ARG A 210 -9.88 7.52 24.74
C ARG A 210 -10.09 6.00 24.76
N VAL A 211 -11.23 5.56 25.31
CA VAL A 211 -11.58 4.12 25.34
C VAL A 211 -11.77 3.59 23.92
N LEU A 212 -12.52 4.29 23.08
CA LEU A 212 -12.75 3.90 21.68
C LEU A 212 -11.44 3.86 20.89
N GLU A 213 -10.56 4.84 21.08
CA GLU A 213 -9.22 4.90 20.48
C GLU A 213 -8.39 3.67 20.88
N SER A 214 -8.36 3.33 22.17
CA SER A 214 -7.69 2.13 22.67
C SER A 214 -8.24 0.84 22.06
N VAL A 215 -9.56 0.70 22.01
CA VAL A 215 -10.22 -0.47 21.42
C VAL A 215 -9.90 -0.56 19.92
N ILE A 216 -10.03 0.53 19.18
CA ILE A 216 -9.76 0.58 17.73
C ILE A 216 -8.29 0.24 17.45
N THR A 217 -7.34 0.84 18.16
CA THR A 217 -5.91 0.59 17.95
C THR A 217 -5.54 -0.85 18.26
N GLY A 218 -5.99 -1.41 19.39
CA GLY A 218 -5.64 -2.79 19.72
C GLY A 218 -6.35 -3.82 18.84
N LEU A 219 -7.60 -3.57 18.41
CA LEU A 219 -8.28 -4.46 17.45
C LEU A 219 -7.57 -4.49 16.10
N ASN A 220 -7.17 -3.32 15.57
CA ASN A 220 -6.41 -3.26 14.32
C ASN A 220 -5.03 -3.90 14.46
N LEU A 221 -4.33 -3.65 15.58
CA LEU A 221 -3.03 -4.27 15.88
C LEU A 221 -3.12 -5.80 15.84
N VAL A 222 -4.11 -6.38 16.54
CA VAL A 222 -4.32 -7.83 16.55
C VAL A 222 -4.74 -8.31 15.16
N ALA A 223 -5.70 -7.66 14.50
CA ALA A 223 -6.20 -8.07 13.19
C ALA A 223 -5.08 -8.11 12.13
N VAL A 224 -4.30 -7.03 12.02
CA VAL A 224 -3.17 -6.91 11.09
C VAL A 224 -2.04 -7.85 11.49
N GLY A 225 -1.74 -7.99 12.78
CA GLY A 225 -0.74 -8.94 13.28
C GLY A 225 -1.08 -10.39 12.93
N LEU A 226 -2.35 -10.78 13.07
CA LEU A 226 -2.83 -12.10 12.69
C LEU A 226 -2.84 -12.29 11.17
N PHE A 227 -3.23 -11.28 10.39
CA PHE A 227 -3.09 -11.29 8.93
C PHE A 227 -1.61 -11.48 8.53
N ALA A 228 -0.71 -10.63 9.01
CA ALA A 228 0.73 -10.79 8.81
C ALA A 228 1.21 -12.19 9.18
N ARG A 229 0.74 -12.75 10.30
CA ARG A 229 1.08 -14.11 10.73
C ARG A 229 0.57 -15.21 9.79
N THR A 230 -0.56 -15.02 9.11
CA THR A 230 -1.02 -15.98 8.06
C THR A 230 0.00 -16.08 6.92
N LEU A 231 0.72 -15.00 6.63
CA LEU A 231 1.71 -14.96 5.56
C LEU A 231 3.11 -15.28 6.05
N PHE A 232 3.55 -14.72 7.19
CA PHE A 232 4.90 -14.87 7.72
C PHE A 232 5.04 -16.18 8.50
N GLY A 233 5.12 -17.28 7.75
CA GLY A 233 5.27 -18.63 8.28
C GLY A 233 6.01 -19.53 7.31
N GLY A 234 6.95 -18.96 6.55
CA GLY A 234 7.69 -19.69 5.54
C GLY A 234 8.39 -20.93 6.11
N PRO A 235 8.48 -22.02 5.34
CA PRO A 235 8.95 -23.32 5.83
C PRO A 235 10.42 -23.35 6.22
N ARG A 236 11.18 -22.28 5.91
CA ARG A 236 12.60 -22.12 6.29
C ARG A 236 12.79 -21.31 7.57
N LEU A 237 11.71 -20.74 8.13
CA LEU A 237 11.79 -20.01 9.38
C LEU A 237 11.72 -21.00 10.56
N PRO A 238 12.46 -20.74 11.65
CA PRO A 238 12.24 -21.45 12.90
C PRO A 238 10.82 -21.16 13.42
N TRP A 239 10.35 -21.94 14.40
CA TRP A 239 9.00 -21.83 14.96
C TRP A 239 8.67 -20.40 15.48
N TRP A 240 9.68 -19.67 15.96
CA TRP A 240 9.57 -18.27 16.42
C TRP A 240 9.79 -17.22 15.31
N GLY A 241 10.29 -17.61 14.13
CA GLY A 241 10.65 -16.67 13.07
C GLY A 241 9.44 -15.95 12.45
N GLY A 242 8.30 -16.62 12.38
CA GLY A 242 7.03 -16.02 11.95
C GLY A 242 6.56 -14.90 12.89
N PRO A 243 6.41 -15.18 14.20
CA PRO A 243 6.13 -14.15 15.20
C PRO A 243 7.07 -12.95 15.18
N VAL A 244 8.39 -13.18 15.08
CA VAL A 244 9.37 -12.08 14.98
C VAL A 244 9.14 -11.24 13.72
N ALA A 245 8.86 -11.86 12.57
CA ALA A 245 8.56 -11.13 11.35
C ALA A 245 7.29 -10.27 11.47
N VAL A 246 6.28 -10.72 12.21
CA VAL A 246 5.07 -9.93 12.49
C VAL A 246 5.40 -8.71 13.35
N VAL A 247 6.19 -8.88 14.41
CA VAL A 247 6.63 -7.76 15.26
C VAL A 247 7.42 -6.73 14.46
N LEU A 248 8.37 -7.19 13.64
CA LEU A 248 9.16 -6.31 12.77
C LEU A 248 8.27 -5.57 11.76
N PHE A 249 7.27 -6.23 11.19
CA PHE A 249 6.33 -5.61 10.27
C PHE A 249 5.48 -4.52 10.94
N LEU A 250 4.94 -4.79 12.13
CA LEU A 250 4.18 -3.81 12.90
C LEU A 250 5.05 -2.62 13.33
N ALA A 251 6.31 -2.88 13.70
CA ALA A 251 7.29 -1.83 13.98
C ALA A 251 7.56 -0.97 12.74
N CYS A 252 7.66 -1.55 11.54
CA CYS A 252 7.72 -0.78 10.29
C CYS A 252 6.49 0.12 10.11
N GLY A 253 5.30 -0.33 10.50
CA GLY A 253 4.08 0.50 10.50
C GLY A 253 4.19 1.71 11.45
N LEU A 254 4.68 1.50 12.68
CA LEU A 254 4.93 2.59 13.64
C LEU A 254 6.00 3.56 13.16
N LEU A 255 7.07 3.05 12.54
CA LEU A 255 8.13 3.88 11.96
C LEU A 255 7.59 4.69 10.78
N ALA A 256 6.79 4.09 9.90
CA ALA A 256 6.13 4.80 8.81
C ALA A 256 5.22 5.91 9.36
N ARG A 257 4.47 5.63 10.43
CA ARG A 257 3.61 6.61 11.09
C ARG A 257 4.40 7.77 11.70
N SER A 258 5.51 7.46 12.39
CA SER A 258 6.38 8.47 13.00
C SER A 258 7.11 9.30 11.95
N LEU A 259 7.56 8.67 10.87
CA LEU A 259 8.18 9.36 9.74
C LEU A 259 7.17 10.30 9.08
N ALA A 260 5.92 9.85 8.91
CA ALA A 260 4.88 10.69 8.34
C ALA A 260 4.58 11.92 9.22
N THR A 261 4.48 11.78 10.54
CA THR A 261 4.28 12.95 11.41
C THR A 261 5.48 13.90 11.35
N VAL A 262 6.72 13.40 11.31
CA VAL A 262 7.92 14.25 11.14
C VAL A 262 7.91 15.00 9.81
N LEU A 263 7.61 14.31 8.71
CA LEU A 263 7.66 14.91 7.37
C LEU A 263 6.51 15.89 7.11
N PHE A 264 5.34 15.67 7.72
CA PHE A 264 4.13 16.43 7.40
C PHE A 264 3.69 17.42 8.49
N LEU A 265 4.12 17.24 9.74
CA LEU A 265 3.78 18.14 10.85
C LEU A 265 5.04 18.89 11.30
N SER A 266 5.87 18.24 12.11
CA SER A 266 7.14 18.77 12.61
C SER A 266 7.97 17.64 13.24
N PRO A 267 9.31 17.79 13.33
CA PRO A 267 10.16 16.81 14.04
C PRO A 267 9.77 16.59 15.51
N ASP A 268 9.25 17.62 16.19
CA ASP A 268 8.82 17.55 17.59
C ASP A 268 7.54 16.72 17.77
N GLU A 269 6.75 16.55 16.70
CA GLU A 269 5.53 15.75 16.66
C GLU A 269 5.74 14.31 16.16
N ALA A 270 7.00 13.82 16.14
CA ALA A 270 7.34 12.46 15.71
C ALA A 270 6.49 11.36 16.37
N PHE A 271 6.09 11.58 17.63
CA PHE A 271 5.27 10.66 18.41
C PHE A 271 3.87 11.21 18.70
N ALA A 272 3.35 12.15 17.90
CA ALA A 272 2.00 12.68 18.07
C ALA A 272 0.89 11.61 18.01
N TRP A 273 1.18 10.45 17.40
CA TRP A 273 0.31 9.28 17.39
C TRP A 273 0.25 8.53 18.73
N ALA A 274 1.19 8.76 19.66
CA ALA A 274 1.28 8.10 20.95
C ALA A 274 0.33 8.72 21.99
N THR A 275 -0.94 8.83 21.63
CA THR A 275 -2.00 9.28 22.54
C THR A 275 -2.22 8.25 23.65
N PRO A 276 -2.81 8.65 24.81
CA PRO A 276 -3.08 7.71 25.89
C PRO A 276 -3.94 6.51 25.45
N GLY A 277 -4.96 6.75 24.62
CA GLY A 277 -5.80 5.69 24.07
C GLY A 277 -5.01 4.77 23.15
N ALA A 278 -4.21 5.32 22.21
CA ALA A 278 -3.38 4.50 21.34
C ALA A 278 -2.35 3.66 22.11
N LEU A 279 -1.72 4.20 23.15
CA LEU A 279 -0.74 3.47 23.98
C LEU A 279 -1.39 2.32 24.75
N GLU A 280 -2.54 2.54 25.37
CA GLU A 280 -3.33 1.47 25.99
C GLU A 280 -3.72 0.40 24.96
N GLY A 281 -4.15 0.83 23.78
CA GLY A 281 -4.48 -0.02 22.64
C GLY A 281 -3.32 -0.92 22.20
N LEU A 282 -2.12 -0.33 22.09
CA LEU A 282 -0.89 -1.05 21.79
C LEU A 282 -0.55 -2.06 22.90
N GLU A 283 -0.72 -1.70 24.17
CA GLU A 283 -0.42 -2.55 25.30
C GLU A 283 -1.29 -3.82 25.30
N TRP A 284 -2.61 -3.66 25.43
CA TRP A 284 -3.50 -4.83 25.50
C TRP A 284 -3.52 -5.60 24.18
N GLY A 285 -3.44 -4.90 23.04
CA GLY A 285 -3.40 -5.52 21.72
C GLY A 285 -2.14 -6.34 21.51
N SER A 286 -0.98 -5.90 22.02
CA SER A 286 0.27 -6.67 21.96
C SER A 286 0.20 -7.91 22.85
N ILE A 287 -0.36 -7.79 24.05
CA ILE A 287 -0.57 -8.94 24.96
C ILE A 287 -1.50 -9.98 24.30
N ALA A 288 -2.63 -9.53 23.75
CA ALA A 288 -3.56 -10.39 23.03
C ALA A 288 -2.90 -11.05 21.81
N LEU A 289 -2.15 -10.29 21.01
CA LEU A 289 -1.45 -10.81 19.84
C LEU A 289 -0.41 -11.88 20.21
N CYS A 290 0.37 -11.69 21.29
CA CYS A 290 1.34 -12.68 21.77
C CYS A 290 0.72 -14.06 22.03
N VAL A 291 -0.54 -14.10 22.46
CA VAL A 291 -1.28 -15.35 22.67
C VAL A 291 -1.90 -15.84 21.35
N LEU A 292 -2.61 -14.97 20.65
CA LEU A 292 -3.42 -15.32 19.47
C LEU A 292 -2.58 -15.65 18.22
N ILE A 293 -1.32 -15.21 18.16
CA ILE A 293 -0.41 -15.47 17.04
C ILE A 293 -0.12 -16.97 16.83
N TRP A 294 -0.35 -17.77 17.86
CA TRP A 294 -0.18 -19.23 17.86
C TRP A 294 -1.42 -20.00 17.43
N LEU A 295 -2.54 -19.33 17.18
CA LEU A 295 -3.77 -19.97 16.70
C LEU A 295 -3.51 -20.78 15.42
N PRO A 296 -4.21 -21.89 15.20
CA PRO A 296 -4.16 -22.61 13.93
C PRO A 296 -4.53 -21.71 12.75
N PRO A 297 -4.11 -22.05 11.51
CA PRO A 297 -4.28 -21.16 10.37
C PRO A 297 -5.72 -20.68 10.10
N VAL A 298 -6.71 -21.57 10.18
CA VAL A 298 -8.11 -21.25 9.87
C VAL A 298 -8.74 -20.31 10.92
N PRO A 299 -8.73 -20.63 12.23
CA PRO A 299 -9.24 -19.71 13.25
C PRO A 299 -8.51 -18.36 13.24
N ARG A 300 -7.20 -18.36 12.95
CA ARG A 300 -6.40 -17.15 12.85
C ARG A 300 -6.91 -16.20 11.76
N ALA A 301 -7.16 -16.73 10.56
CA ALA A 301 -7.66 -15.94 9.44
C ALA A 301 -9.09 -15.43 9.67
N ILE A 302 -9.96 -16.27 10.27
CA ILE A 302 -11.33 -15.88 10.63
C ILE A 302 -11.31 -14.78 11.68
N LEU A 303 -10.53 -14.94 12.74
CA LEU A 303 -10.41 -13.95 13.80
C LEU A 303 -9.83 -12.64 13.28
N ALA A 304 -8.77 -12.69 12.45
CA ALA A 304 -8.20 -11.50 11.82
C ALA A 304 -9.26 -10.69 11.05
N ALA A 305 -10.06 -11.37 10.23
CA ALA A 305 -11.11 -10.72 9.46
C ALA A 305 -12.25 -10.19 10.33
N PHE A 306 -12.67 -10.93 11.35
CA PHE A 306 -13.69 -10.50 12.29
C PHE A 306 -13.26 -9.25 13.05
N LEU A 307 -12.06 -9.26 13.64
CA LEU A 307 -11.52 -8.12 14.38
C LEU A 307 -11.34 -6.90 13.46
N LEU A 308 -10.92 -7.13 12.20
CA LEU A 308 -10.81 -6.05 11.23
C LEU A 308 -12.17 -5.40 10.96
N MET A 309 -13.23 -6.19 10.70
CA MET A 309 -14.57 -5.64 10.48
C MET A 309 -15.18 -5.00 11.74
N ALA A 310 -14.90 -5.55 12.92
CA ALA A 310 -15.31 -4.93 14.18
C ALA A 310 -14.63 -3.56 14.36
N ALA A 311 -13.34 -3.46 14.05
CA ALA A 311 -12.62 -2.19 14.07
C ALA A 311 -13.17 -1.19 13.05
N VAL A 312 -13.49 -1.63 11.82
CA VAL A 312 -14.15 -0.79 10.81
C VAL A 312 -15.48 -0.23 11.34
N ALA A 313 -16.32 -1.07 11.95
CA ALA A 313 -17.58 -0.62 12.53
C ALA A 313 -17.35 0.46 13.61
N LEU A 314 -16.40 0.23 14.51
CA LEU A 314 -16.07 1.18 15.57
C LEU A 314 -15.51 2.50 15.02
N VAL A 315 -14.62 2.46 14.02
CA VAL A 315 -14.05 3.66 13.38
C VAL A 315 -15.16 4.56 12.83
N ASN A 316 -16.18 3.98 12.21
CA ASN A 316 -17.27 4.75 11.59
C ASN A 316 -18.33 5.23 12.58
N ILE A 317 -18.45 4.60 13.75
CA ILE A 317 -19.38 5.03 14.82
C ILE A 317 -18.72 6.07 15.73
N THR A 318 -17.40 5.98 15.93
CA THR A 318 -16.63 6.87 16.82
C THR A 318 -16.60 8.29 16.26
N PRO A 319 -16.83 9.33 17.09
CA PRO A 319 -16.75 10.73 16.65
C PRO A 319 -15.34 11.07 16.14
N GLU A 320 -15.25 11.98 15.17
CA GLU A 320 -13.96 12.47 14.69
C GLU A 320 -13.22 13.23 15.81
N ASN A 321 -11.89 13.13 15.82
CA ASN A 321 -11.08 13.91 16.76
C ASN A 321 -11.17 15.41 16.39
N PRO A 322 -11.73 16.28 17.24
CA PRO A 322 -11.92 17.69 16.95
C PRO A 322 -10.61 18.48 16.82
N TYR A 323 -9.46 17.91 17.20
CA TYR A 323 -8.15 18.51 17.04
C TYR A 323 -7.44 18.11 15.72
N SER A 324 -7.94 17.08 15.01
CA SER A 324 -7.45 16.67 13.68
C SER A 324 -7.68 17.71 12.55
N PRO A 325 -8.78 18.50 12.53
CA PRO A 325 -9.04 19.53 11.51
C PRO A 325 -7.98 20.64 11.40
N VAL A 326 -7.23 20.95 12.48
CA VAL A 326 -6.15 21.95 12.45
C VAL A 326 -4.94 21.41 11.68
N ALA A 327 -4.63 20.12 11.82
CA ALA A 327 -3.63 19.44 10.98
C ALA A 327 -4.10 19.36 9.51
N LEU A 328 -5.39 19.13 9.27
CA LEU A 328 -6.01 19.09 7.93
C LEU A 328 -5.87 20.40 7.13
N ASN A 329 -5.88 21.57 7.79
CA ASN A 329 -5.69 22.86 7.11
C ASN A 329 -4.25 23.06 6.60
N ILE A 330 -3.26 22.44 7.25
CA ILE A 330 -1.86 22.41 6.78
C ILE A 330 -1.75 21.47 5.56
N TRP A 331 -2.44 20.32 5.60
CA TRP A 331 -2.46 19.32 4.53
C TRP A 331 -3.16 19.75 3.23
N ARG A 332 -4.13 20.68 3.30
CA ARG A 332 -4.84 21.20 2.12
C ARG A 332 -3.99 22.13 1.24
N GLN A 333 -2.78 22.49 1.65
CA GLN A 333 -1.88 23.32 0.85
C GLN A 333 -1.21 22.50 -0.27
N GLY A 334 -1.87 22.44 -1.43
CA GLY A 334 -1.29 22.22 -2.78
C GLY A 334 -0.49 20.93 -3.04
N HIS A 335 0.69 20.78 -2.42
CA HIS A 335 1.67 19.74 -2.78
C HIS A 335 1.33 18.34 -2.27
N PHE A 336 0.61 18.20 -1.15
CA PHE A 336 0.33 16.89 -0.53
C PHE A 336 -1.10 16.38 -0.70
N LEU A 337 -1.94 17.10 -1.43
CA LEU A 337 -3.34 16.73 -1.66
C LEU A 337 -3.49 15.31 -2.24
N ASN A 338 -2.67 14.97 -3.24
CA ASN A 338 -2.74 13.66 -3.91
C ASN A 338 -2.31 12.52 -2.99
N PHE A 339 -1.30 12.80 -2.17
CA PHE A 339 -0.77 11.84 -1.21
C PHE A 339 -1.76 11.59 -0.06
N ASN A 340 -2.40 12.65 0.45
CA ASN A 340 -3.48 12.54 1.43
C ASN A 340 -4.63 11.70 0.88
N GLY A 341 -5.12 12.07 -0.30
CA GLY A 341 -6.19 11.32 -0.95
C GLY A 341 -5.86 9.84 -1.06
N LEU A 342 -4.64 9.50 -1.50
CA LEU A 342 -4.24 8.12 -1.74
C LEU A 342 -4.27 7.31 -0.45
N THR A 343 -3.70 7.88 0.60
CA THR A 343 -3.59 7.23 1.90
C THR A 343 -4.97 7.10 2.56
N ARG A 344 -5.89 8.06 2.34
CA ARG A 344 -7.32 7.96 2.68
C ARG A 344 -8.07 6.90 1.86
N LEU A 345 -7.87 6.84 0.54
CA LEU A 345 -8.48 5.83 -0.33
C LEU A 345 -8.05 4.43 0.08
N ALA A 346 -6.75 4.22 0.17
CA ALA A 346 -6.18 2.97 0.62
C ALA A 346 -6.68 2.65 2.05
N GLY A 347 -6.62 3.60 2.97
CA GLY A 347 -7.11 3.45 4.35
C GLY A 347 -8.56 2.99 4.41
N GLY A 348 -9.45 3.64 3.67
CA GLY A 348 -10.89 3.35 3.67
C GLY A 348 -11.27 2.05 2.98
N LEU A 349 -10.66 1.71 1.85
CA LEU A 349 -11.05 0.52 1.07
C LEU A 349 -10.27 -0.75 1.44
N TRP A 350 -9.09 -0.62 2.05
CA TRP A 350 -8.19 -1.74 2.33
C TRP A 350 -8.85 -2.89 3.11
N PRO A 351 -9.61 -2.65 4.20
CA PRO A 351 -10.26 -3.74 4.95
C PRO A 351 -11.18 -4.60 4.08
N PHE A 352 -11.92 -3.96 3.17
CA PHE A 352 -12.90 -4.62 2.30
C PHE A 352 -12.25 -5.49 1.21
N ILE A 353 -10.96 -5.27 0.92
CA ILE A 353 -10.17 -6.12 0.02
C ILE A 353 -9.39 -7.19 0.82
N ALA A 354 -8.91 -6.83 2.02
CA ALA A 354 -8.18 -7.72 2.90
C ALA A 354 -9.03 -8.88 3.45
N VAL A 355 -10.29 -8.61 3.83
CA VAL A 355 -11.19 -9.63 4.39
C VAL A 355 -11.48 -10.76 3.41
N PRO A 356 -11.89 -10.51 2.14
CA PRO A 356 -12.06 -11.58 1.15
C PRO A 356 -10.79 -12.41 0.96
N PHE A 357 -9.61 -11.76 0.93
CA PHE A 357 -8.34 -12.48 0.86
C PHE A 357 -8.15 -13.42 2.05
N LEU A 358 -8.34 -12.95 3.29
CA LEU A 358 -8.23 -13.75 4.51
C LEU A 358 -9.19 -14.95 4.50
N MET A 359 -10.42 -14.77 4.01
CA MET A 359 -11.39 -15.86 3.89
C MET A 359 -10.96 -16.93 2.89
N VAL A 360 -10.39 -16.53 1.74
CA VAL A 360 -9.91 -17.47 0.72
C VAL A 360 -8.63 -18.19 1.19
N ALA A 361 -7.72 -17.46 1.81
CA ALA A 361 -6.49 -17.99 2.38
C ALA A 361 -6.77 -19.01 3.49
N GLY A 362 -7.67 -18.66 4.43
CA GLY A 362 -8.04 -19.50 5.56
C GLY A 362 -8.67 -20.85 5.18
N ARG A 363 -9.40 -20.94 4.06
CA ARG A 363 -10.04 -22.20 3.61
C ARG A 363 -9.07 -23.20 2.98
N LYS A 364 -7.88 -22.76 2.60
CA LYS A 364 -6.89 -23.55 1.85
C LYS A 364 -5.58 -23.77 2.63
N LEU A 365 -5.61 -23.42 3.92
CA LEU A 365 -4.56 -23.63 4.91
C LEU A 365 -4.95 -24.81 5.80
#